data_AF-A0A4R6VH21-F1
#
_entry.id   AF-A0A4R6VH21-F1
#
_cell.length_a   1.000
_cell.length_b   1.000
_cell.length_c   1.000
_cell.angle_alpha   90.00
_cell.angle_beta   90.00
_cell.angle_gamma   90.00
#
_symmetry.space_group_name_H-M   'P 1'
#
loop_
_entity.id
_entity.type
_entity.pdbx_description
1 polymer ?
#
loop_
_entity_poly.entity_id
_entity_poly.type
_entity_poly.pdbx_seq_one_letter_code
_entity_poly.pdbx_strand_id
1 'polypeptide(L)' 'MSTPVGTTPDVLADTEARLVDRWTAEGVPAEHVHHLVADARERLAGARVRAFLPILVERSVRNALAL' A
#
# COMPACT_ATOMS: atom_id res chain seq x y z
N MET A 1 -9.62 -26.74 -5.32
CA MET A 1 -8.38 -25.94 -5.50
C MET A 1 -8.48 -24.74 -4.59
N SER A 2 -7.86 -24.79 -3.42
CA SER A 2 -7.75 -23.62 -2.52
C SER A 2 -6.71 -22.69 -3.11
N THR A 3 -7.09 -21.49 -3.52
CA THR A 3 -6.12 -20.43 -3.82
C THR A 3 -5.30 -20.19 -2.55
N PRO A 4 -3.96 -20.16 -2.61
CA PRO A 4 -3.20 -19.70 -1.46
C PRO A 4 -3.58 -18.23 -1.28
N VAL A 5 -4.40 -17.95 -0.26
CA VAL A 5 -4.56 -16.56 0.18
C VAL A 5 -3.16 -16.15 0.64
N GLY A 6 -2.51 -15.28 -0.13
CA GLY A 6 -1.21 -14.73 0.25
C GLY A 6 -1.33 -14.20 1.67
N THR A 7 -0.29 -14.38 2.49
CA THR A 7 -0.34 -13.85 3.85
C THR A 7 -0.50 -12.33 3.78
N THR A 8 -1.11 -11.69 4.78
CA THR A 8 -1.25 -10.22 4.81
C THR A 8 0.04 -9.45 4.46
N PRO A 9 1.25 -9.86 4.90
CA PRO A 9 2.48 -9.20 4.46
C PRO A 9 2.79 -9.38 2.96
N ASP A 10 2.50 -10.53 2.35
CA ASP A 10 2.66 -10.74 0.89
C ASP A 10 1.73 -9.82 0.09
N VAL A 11 0.46 -9.73 0.49
CA VAL A 11 -0.53 -8.87 -0.20
C VAL A 11 -0.14 -7.39 -0.08
N LEU A 12 0.43 -7.00 1.06
CA LEU A 12 0.87 -5.64 1.29
C LEU A 12 2.13 -5.27 0.49
N ALA A 13 3.07 -6.21 0.32
CA ALA A 13 4.23 -6.02 -0.54
C ALA A 13 3.84 -5.90 -2.02
N ASP A 14 2.89 -6.73 -2.49
CA ASP A 14 2.34 -6.63 -3.84
C ASP A 14 1.61 -5.29 -4.07
N THR A 15 0.87 -4.82 -3.06
CA THR A 15 0.19 -3.51 -3.09
C THR A 15 1.20 -2.36 -3.19
N GLU A 16 2.28 -2.40 -2.42
CA GLU A 16 3.35 -1.41 -2.47
C GLU A 16 4.01 -1.39 -3.85
N ALA A 17 4.37 -2.54 -4.41
CA ALA A 17 4.96 -2.64 -5.74
C ALA A 17 4.05 -2.03 -6.83
N ARG A 18 2.74 -2.32 -6.80
CA ARG A 18 1.77 -1.73 -7.73
C ARG A 18 1.61 -0.23 -7.59
N LEU A 19 1.66 0.30 -6.36
CA LEU A 19 1.59 1.74 -6.11
C LEU A 19 2.82 2.44 -6.66
N VAL A 20 4.01 1.88 -6.44
CA VAL A 20 5.27 2.43 -6.94
C VAL A 20 5.26 2.44 -8.47
N ASP A 21 4.96 1.31 -9.12
CA ASP A 21 4.89 1.21 -10.58
C ASP A 21 3.94 2.25 -11.19
N ARG A 22 2.72 2.34 -10.65
CA ARG A 22 1.72 3.30 -11.12
C ARG A 22 2.17 4.74 -10.98
N TRP A 23 2.56 5.16 -9.78
CA TRP A 23 2.80 6.58 -9.50
C TRP A 23 4.13 7.07 -10.06
N THR A 24 5.11 6.18 -10.21
CA THR A 24 6.33 6.49 -10.96
C THR A 24 6.04 6.72 -12.44
N ALA A 25 5.13 5.95 -13.04
CA ALA A 25 4.66 6.22 -14.41
C ALA A 25 3.94 7.58 -14.53
N GLU A 26 3.34 8.07 -13.45
CA GLU A 26 2.71 9.40 -13.36
C GLU A 26 3.71 10.52 -12.96
N GLY A 27 5.01 10.20 -12.83
CA GLY A 27 6.08 11.17 -12.55
C GLY A 27 6.37 11.43 -11.07
N VAL A 28 5.75 10.68 -10.15
CA VAL A 28 6.03 10.76 -8.72
C VAL A 28 7.32 9.98 -8.40
N PRO A 29 8.29 10.54 -7.64
CA PRO A 29 9.48 9.79 -7.24
C PRO A 29 9.13 8.54 -6.44
N ALA A 30 9.75 7.40 -6.78
CA ALA A 30 9.52 6.12 -6.09
C ALA A 30 9.74 6.23 -4.57
N GLU A 31 10.79 6.95 -4.15
CA GLU A 31 11.09 7.22 -2.74
C GLU A 31 9.93 7.89 -2.01
N HIS A 32 9.27 8.85 -2.67
CA HIS A 32 8.10 9.53 -2.11
C HIS A 32 6.92 8.56 -1.92
N VAL A 33 6.70 7.66 -2.88
CA VAL A 33 5.65 6.63 -2.78
C VAL A 33 5.96 5.64 -1.65
N HIS A 34 7.22 5.20 -1.50
CA HIS A 34 7.65 4.34 -0.40
C HIS A 34 7.44 5.00 0.97
N HIS A 35 7.77 6.29 1.09
CA HIS A 35 7.52 7.05 2.31
C HIS A 35 6.03 7.09 2.66
N LEU A 36 5.16 7.40 1.68
CA LEU A 36 3.71 7.42 1.91
C LEU A 36 3.15 6.05 2.31
N VAL A 37 3.67 4.97 1.71
CA VAL A 37 3.29 3.60 2.08
C VAL A 37 3.75 3.28 3.50
N ALA A 38 4.98 3.63 3.89
CA ALA A 38 5.48 3.42 5.25
C ALA A 38 4.64 4.18 6.29
N ASP A 39 4.37 5.46 6.05
CA ASP A 39 3.49 6.29 6.89
C ASP A 39 2.10 5.66 7.07
N ALA A 40 1.51 5.19 5.96
CA ALA A 40 0.20 4.54 6.00
C ALA A 40 0.25 3.23 6.80
N ARG A 41 1.31 2.43 6.65
CA ARG A 41 1.51 1.19 7.41
C ARG A 41 1.65 1.47 8.90
N GLU A 42 2.42 2.47 9.31
CA GLU A 42 2.60 2.83 10.71
C GLU A 42 1.29 3.32 11.34
N ARG A 43 0.56 4.22 10.66
CA ARG A 43 -0.74 4.73 11.13
C ARG A 43 -1.76 3.61 11.31
N LEU A 44 -1.71 2.61 10.44
CA LEU A 44 -2.66 1.50 10.43
C LEU A 44 -2.16 0.26 11.20
N ALA A 45 -0.93 0.26 11.74
CA ALA A 45 -0.36 -0.88 12.46
C ALA A 45 -1.19 -1.26 13.71
N GLY A 46 -1.89 -0.30 14.31
CA GLY A 46 -2.85 -0.51 15.41
C GLY A 46 -4.25 -0.95 14.97
N ALA A 47 -4.53 -1.05 13.67
CA ALA A 47 -5.86 -1.42 13.17
C ALA A 47 -6.21 -2.86 13.54
N ARG A 48 -7.36 -3.04 14.18
CA ARG A 48 -7.85 -4.33 14.69
C ARG A 48 -8.11 -5.36 13.59
N VAL A 49 -8.23 -4.93 12.33
CA VAL A 49 -8.48 -5.81 11.18
C VAL A 49 -7.38 -5.65 10.14
N ARG A 50 -6.35 -6.48 10.28
CA ARG A 50 -5.19 -6.51 9.38
C ARG A 50 -5.52 -6.94 7.95
N ALA A 51 -6.62 -7.68 7.75
CA ALA A 51 -7.07 -8.13 6.42
C ALA A 51 -7.40 -6.97 5.47
N PHE A 52 -7.77 -5.79 5.99
CA PHE A 52 -8.08 -4.61 5.17
C PHE A 52 -6.91 -3.65 5.03
N LEU A 53 -5.75 -3.92 5.65
CA LEU A 53 -4.57 -3.06 5.59
C LEU A 53 -4.17 -2.68 4.14
N PRO A 54 -4.12 -3.62 3.17
CA PRO A 54 -3.72 -3.28 1.81
C PRO A 54 -4.62 -2.21 1.17
N ILE A 55 -5.94 -2.36 1.31
CA ILE A 55 -6.93 -1.43 0.75
C ILE A 55 -6.84 -0.06 1.42
N LEU A 56 -6.62 -0.03 2.74
CA LEU A 56 -6.49 1.22 3.50
C LEU A 56 -5.20 1.95 3.15
N VAL A 57 -4.09 1.24 2.97
CA VAL A 57 -2.81 1.80 2.52
C VAL A 57 -2.95 2.38 1.12
N GLU A 58 -3.52 1.61 0.18
CA GLU A 58 -3.76 2.08 -1.18
C GLU A 58 -4.59 3.36 -1.21
N ARG A 59 -5.70 3.39 -0.45
CA ARG A 59 -6.56 4.59 -0.34
C ARG A 59 -5.82 5.78 0.27
N SER A 60 -5.01 5.56 1.31
CA SER A 60 -4.24 6.61 1.95
C SER A 60 -3.23 7.24 0.99
N VAL A 61 -2.49 6.40 0.25
CA VAL A 61 -1.50 6.86 -0.74
C VAL A 61 -2.18 7.63 -1.87
N ARG A 62 -3.29 7.10 -2.42
CA ARG A 62 -4.06 7.82 -3.45
C ARG A 62 -4.55 9.18 -2.96
N ASN A 63 -5.09 9.27 -1.75
CA ASN A 63 -5.55 10.55 -1.20
C ASN A 63 -4.40 11.55 -1.01
N ALA A 64 -3.21 11.09 -0.61
CA ALA A 64 -2.05 11.96 -0.43
C ALA A 64 -1.50 12.50 -1.77
N LEU A 65 -1.60 11.71 -2.84
CA LEU A 65 -1.11 12.07 -4.17
C LEU A 65 -2.16 12.79 -5.04
N ALA A 66 -3.43 12.74 -4.66
CA ALA A 66 -4.54 13.32 -5.42
C ALA A 66 -4.63 14.85 -5.39
N LEU A 67 -3.80 15.56 -4.59
CA LEU A 67 -3.88 17.02 -4.35
C LEU A 67 -5.24 17.49 -3.79
#